data_AF-A0A6A6WXY7-F1
#
_entry.id   AF-A0A6A6WXY7-F1
#
_cell.length_a   1.000
_cell.length_b   1.000
_cell.length_c   1.000
_cell.angle_alpha   90.00
_cell.angle_beta   90.00
_cell.angle_gamma   90.00
#
_symmetry.space_group_name_H-M   'P 1'
#
loop_
_entity.id
_entity.type
_entity.pdbx_description
1 polymer ?
#
loop_
_entity_poly.entity_id
_entity_poly.type
_entity_poly.pdbx_seq_one_letter_code
_entity_poly.pdbx_strand_id
1 'polypeptide(L)'
;LQPSYFGLIQERIRGDLFALVLQTILWNQTTAKAARPVLFRLLSAYPTPEVLAASSHEDVLKIIRTLGLQEKRTTRIIELAKTWVAAPPCLTRRYARRHYPTFCSDMRLRLKDGELLPLNDPRPGWEIAHLPGVGPYALDSYRIFYRDTLWGVEEGDGIEPEWKRVVPLDKDLRAYLVWKWKQEGWEYNVETGTRTRR
;
A
#
# COMPACT_ATOMS: atom_id res chain seq x y z
N LEU A 1 16.62 -4.99 6.27
CA LEU A 1 15.53 -4.07 6.68
C LEU A 1 16.15 -2.71 6.93
N GLN A 2 15.53 -1.64 6.41
CA GLN A 2 16.02 -0.28 6.65
C GLN A 2 15.75 0.17 8.10
N PRO A 3 16.48 1.19 8.61
CA PRO A 3 16.15 1.86 9.86
C PRO A 3 14.72 2.41 9.82
N SER A 4 14.11 2.58 10.99
CA SER A 4 12.78 3.19 11.14
C SER A 4 12.87 4.23 12.23
N TYR A 5 12.39 5.43 11.92
CA TYR A 5 12.50 6.59 12.81
C TYR A 5 11.23 6.79 13.63
N PHE A 6 10.08 6.51 13.02
CA PHE A 6 8.79 6.59 13.70
C PHE A 6 8.39 5.26 14.35
N GLY A 7 8.78 4.13 13.75
CA GLY A 7 8.50 2.78 14.24
C GLY A 7 7.54 1.97 13.36
N LEU A 8 7.09 2.52 12.21
CA LEU A 8 6.23 1.79 11.28
C LEU A 8 7.02 0.69 10.55
N ILE A 9 6.38 -0.45 10.31
CA ILE A 9 7.01 -1.53 9.53
C ILE A 9 7.25 -1.11 8.09
N GLN A 10 6.37 -0.27 7.53
CA GLN A 10 6.47 0.27 6.18
C GLN A 10 7.79 1.00 5.94
N GLU A 11 8.30 1.75 6.92
CA GLU A 11 9.63 2.39 6.83
C GLU A 11 10.76 1.38 6.61
N ARG A 12 10.63 0.16 7.16
CA ARG A 12 11.68 -0.86 7.10
C ARG A 12 11.65 -1.67 5.81
N ILE A 13 10.48 -1.77 5.18
CA ILE A 13 10.21 -2.58 3.99
C ILE A 13 9.96 -1.75 2.72
N ARG A 14 10.01 -0.42 2.79
CA ARG A 14 9.81 0.51 1.66
C ARG A 14 10.75 0.32 0.47
N GLY A 15 11.80 -0.50 0.60
CA GLY A 15 12.65 -0.89 -0.53
C GLY A 15 12.01 -1.97 -1.42
N ASP A 16 10.92 -2.58 -0.99
CA ASP A 16 10.27 -3.70 -1.67
C ASP A 16 8.74 -3.47 -1.74
N LEU A 17 8.23 -3.23 -2.95
CA LEU A 17 6.80 -2.99 -3.19
C LEU A 17 5.96 -4.21 -2.85
N PHE A 18 6.47 -5.40 -3.14
CA PHE A 18 5.76 -6.64 -2.88
C PHE A 18 5.60 -6.87 -1.38
N ALA A 19 6.67 -6.67 -0.60
CA ALA A 19 6.60 -6.71 0.85
C ALA A 19 5.61 -5.68 1.41
N LEU A 20 5.60 -4.44 0.88
CA LEU A 20 4.70 -3.38 1.31
C LEU A 20 3.23 -3.73 1.06
N VAL A 21 2.90 -4.25 -0.13
CA VAL A 21 1.53 -4.64 -0.46
C VAL A 21 1.10 -5.88 0.34
N LEU A 22 1.96 -6.89 0.45
CA LEU A 22 1.67 -8.11 1.21
C LEU A 22 1.40 -7.81 2.69
N GLN A 23 2.17 -6.90 3.29
CA GLN A 23 1.98 -6.45 4.67
C GLN A 23 0.56 -5.92 4.91
N THR A 24 0.01 -5.18 3.96
CA THR A 24 -1.33 -4.57 4.11
C THR A 24 -2.44 -5.60 4.21
N ILE A 25 -2.31 -6.74 3.52
CA ILE A 25 -3.25 -7.85 3.58
C ILE A 25 -3.18 -8.56 4.95
N LEU A 26 -1.97 -8.75 5.47
CA LEU A 26 -1.75 -9.40 6.76
C LEU A 26 -2.27 -8.56 7.94
N TRP A 27 -2.27 -7.24 7.81
CA TRP A 27 -2.70 -6.31 8.87
C TRP A 27 -4.22 -6.11 8.91
N ASN A 28 -4.96 -6.60 7.92
CA ASN A 28 -6.41 -6.46 7.91
C ASN A 28 -7.03 -7.21 9.10
N GLN A 29 -7.59 -6.45 10.05
CA GLN A 29 -8.12 -6.96 11.33
C GLN A 29 -7.12 -7.83 12.09
N THR A 30 -5.84 -7.47 12.10
CA THR A 30 -4.79 -8.21 12.83
C THR A 30 -3.76 -7.25 13.40
N THR A 31 -3.33 -7.48 14.64
CA THR A 31 -2.37 -6.61 15.30
C THR A 31 -0.99 -6.73 14.66
N ALA A 32 -0.24 -5.63 14.65
CA ALA A 32 1.10 -5.59 14.12
C ALA A 32 2.04 -6.61 14.79
N LYS A 33 1.87 -6.80 16.10
CA LYS A 33 2.65 -7.75 16.91
C LYS A 33 2.47 -9.20 16.41
N ALA A 34 1.24 -9.59 16.07
CA ALA A 34 0.95 -10.94 15.61
C ALA A 34 1.35 -11.16 14.15
N ALA A 35 1.12 -10.17 13.28
CA ALA A 35 1.33 -10.32 11.86
C ALA A 35 2.79 -10.13 11.40
N ARG A 36 3.62 -9.40 12.16
CA ARG A 36 5.04 -9.13 11.79
C ARG A 36 5.90 -10.39 11.67
N PRO A 37 5.90 -11.34 12.62
CA PRO A 37 6.63 -12.60 12.45
C PRO A 37 6.15 -13.40 11.24
N VAL A 38 4.84 -13.37 10.95
CA VAL A 38 4.25 -14.08 9.81
C VAL A 38 4.65 -13.45 8.48
N LEU A 39 4.67 -12.11 8.39
CA LEU A 39 5.18 -11.39 7.21
C LEU A 39 6.60 -11.82 6.87
N PHE A 40 7.50 -11.84 7.86
CA PHE A 40 8.88 -12.24 7.61
C PHE A 40 8.99 -13.72 7.21
N ARG A 41 8.23 -14.62 7.85
CA ARG A 41 8.21 -16.03 7.45
C ARG A 41 7.71 -16.22 6.02
N LEU A 42 6.67 -15.48 5.61
CA LEU A 42 6.17 -15.50 4.24
C LEU A 42 7.21 -14.98 3.25
N LEU A 43 7.82 -13.82 3.51
CA LEU A 43 8.84 -13.25 2.62
C LEU A 43 10.12 -14.08 2.56
N SER A 44 10.48 -14.79 3.64
CA SER A 44 11.58 -15.76 3.61
C SER A 44 11.26 -16.99 2.75
N ALA A 45 10.02 -17.50 2.81
CA ALA A 45 9.61 -18.68 2.05
C ALA A 45 9.29 -18.35 0.59
N TYR A 46 8.74 -17.16 0.34
CA TYR A 46 8.23 -16.68 -0.94
C TYR A 46 8.73 -15.25 -1.18
N PRO A 47 10.00 -15.09 -1.57
CA PRO A 47 10.64 -13.77 -1.67
C PRO A 47 10.12 -12.93 -2.84
N THR A 48 9.49 -13.56 -3.84
CA THR A 48 8.97 -12.86 -5.02
C THR A 48 7.51 -13.26 -5.32
N PRO A 49 6.76 -12.42 -6.05
CA PRO A 49 5.41 -12.75 -6.48
C PRO A 49 5.34 -14.06 -7.27
N GLU A 50 6.34 -14.38 -8.07
CA GLU A 50 6.40 -15.60 -8.89
C GLU A 50 6.43 -16.86 -8.03
N VAL A 51 7.29 -16.89 -7.00
CA VAL A 51 7.38 -18.02 -6.07
C VAL A 51 6.07 -18.17 -5.29
N LEU A 52 5.48 -17.05 -4.86
CA LEU A 52 4.20 -17.09 -4.12
C LEU A 52 3.03 -17.52 -5.02
N ALA A 53 3.01 -17.10 -6.28
CA ALA A 53 1.95 -17.45 -7.23
C ALA A 53 1.94 -18.96 -7.57
N ALA A 54 3.11 -19.59 -7.57
CA ALA A 54 3.30 -21.02 -7.81
C ALA A 54 3.10 -21.89 -6.54
N SER A 55 2.95 -21.28 -5.37
CA SER A 55 2.81 -22.00 -4.10
C SER A 55 1.47 -22.72 -3.95
N SER A 56 1.46 -23.78 -3.12
CA SER A 56 0.22 -24.46 -2.76
C SER A 56 -0.56 -23.67 -1.70
N HIS A 57 -1.89 -23.76 -1.75
CA HIS A 57 -2.75 -23.15 -0.73
C HIS A 57 -2.43 -23.67 0.68
N GLU A 58 -2.21 -24.99 0.80
CA GLU A 58 -1.90 -25.63 2.08
C GLU A 58 -0.62 -25.10 2.72
N ASP A 59 0.43 -24.86 1.93
CA ASP A 59 1.72 -24.41 2.46
C ASP A 59 1.68 -22.94 2.92
N VAL A 60 1.00 -22.08 2.16
CA VAL A 60 0.77 -20.69 2.57
C VAL A 60 -0.10 -20.66 3.84
N LEU A 61 -1.14 -21.49 3.90
CA LEU A 61 -2.02 -21.61 5.06
C LEU A 61 -1.23 -22.06 6.31
N LYS A 62 -0.32 -23.04 6.19
CA LYS A 62 0.55 -23.48 7.30
C LYS A 62 1.37 -22.34 7.90
N ILE A 63 1.80 -21.38 7.08
CA ILE A 63 2.56 -20.21 7.55
C ILE A 63 1.66 -19.22 8.28
N ILE A 64 0.47 -18.94 7.74
CA ILE A 64 -0.42 -17.89 8.27
C ILE A 64 -1.46 -18.39 9.29
N ARG A 65 -1.52 -19.70 9.56
CA ARG A 65 -2.54 -20.36 10.41
C ARG A 65 -2.74 -19.76 11.79
N THR A 66 -1.72 -19.07 12.32
CA THR A 66 -1.77 -18.43 13.64
C THR A 66 -2.52 -17.10 13.62
N LEU A 67 -2.86 -16.59 12.45
CA LEU A 67 -3.63 -15.37 12.28
C LEU A 67 -5.10 -15.71 12.04
N GLY A 68 -6.01 -14.84 12.45
CA GLY A 68 -7.44 -14.98 12.12
C GLY A 68 -7.70 -14.78 10.63
N LEU A 69 -8.86 -15.26 10.17
CA LEU A 69 -9.31 -15.19 8.76
C LEU A 69 -8.37 -15.89 7.77
N GLN A 70 -7.61 -16.88 8.25
CA GLN A 70 -6.52 -17.53 7.53
C GLN A 70 -6.96 -18.09 6.17
N GLU A 71 -8.11 -18.78 6.06
CA GLU A 71 -8.59 -19.33 4.79
C GLU A 71 -8.76 -18.26 3.71
N LYS A 72 -9.55 -17.22 4.03
CA LYS A 72 -9.81 -16.10 3.12
C LYS A 72 -8.53 -15.33 2.80
N ARG A 73 -7.64 -15.21 3.78
CA ARG A 73 -6.36 -14.51 3.64
C ARG A 73 -5.39 -15.27 2.75
N THR A 74 -5.28 -16.59 2.90
CA THR A 74 -4.46 -17.46 2.04
C THR A 74 -4.90 -17.32 0.59
N THR A 75 -6.19 -17.48 0.33
CA THR A 75 -6.75 -17.31 -1.03
C THR A 75 -6.40 -15.94 -1.58
N ARG A 76 -6.61 -14.86 -0.80
CA ARG A 76 -6.32 -13.50 -1.22
C ARG A 76 -4.84 -13.27 -1.53
N ILE A 77 -3.94 -13.84 -0.73
CA ILE A 77 -2.48 -13.72 -0.92
C ILE A 77 -2.04 -14.40 -2.23
N ILE A 78 -2.58 -15.58 -2.52
CA ILE A 78 -2.25 -16.31 -3.76
C ILE A 78 -2.85 -15.60 -4.98
N GLU A 79 -4.10 -15.13 -4.89
CA GLU A 79 -4.73 -14.33 -5.95
C GLU A 79 -3.98 -13.02 -6.21
N LEU A 80 -3.51 -12.35 -5.16
CA LEU A 80 -2.64 -11.17 -5.25
C LEU A 80 -1.40 -11.53 -6.09
N ALA A 81 -0.68 -12.57 -5.70
CA ALA A 81 0.56 -12.97 -6.37
C ALA A 81 0.33 -13.34 -7.84
N LYS A 82 -0.71 -14.12 -8.15
CA LYS A 82 -1.07 -14.48 -9.52
C LYS A 82 -1.41 -13.24 -10.36
N THR A 83 -2.18 -12.30 -9.81
CA THR A 83 -2.52 -11.05 -10.50
C THR A 83 -1.28 -10.18 -10.73
N TRP A 84 -0.38 -10.16 -9.75
CA TRP A 84 0.89 -9.45 -9.85
C TRP A 84 1.77 -10.00 -10.97
N VAL A 85 1.91 -11.32 -11.07
CA VAL A 85 2.69 -11.95 -12.14
C VAL A 85 2.08 -11.67 -13.51
N ALA A 86 0.75 -11.71 -13.62
CA ALA A 86 0.05 -11.43 -14.88
C ALA A 86 0.13 -9.95 -15.30
N ALA A 87 0.06 -9.03 -14.33
CA ALA A 87 0.09 -7.58 -14.56
C ALA A 87 0.89 -6.89 -13.44
N PRO A 88 2.24 -6.90 -13.51
CA PRO A 88 3.05 -6.32 -12.47
C PRO A 88 2.84 -4.80 -12.40
N PRO A 89 2.83 -4.19 -11.20
CA PRO A 89 2.76 -2.74 -11.05
C PRO A 89 3.86 -2.05 -11.87
N CYS A 90 3.48 -1.03 -12.63
CA CYS A 90 4.41 -0.29 -13.47
C CYS A 90 3.94 1.15 -13.71
N LEU A 91 4.86 2.02 -14.10
CA LEU A 91 4.61 3.44 -14.33
C LEU A 91 3.60 3.75 -15.44
N THR A 92 3.47 2.88 -16.43
CA THR A 92 2.64 3.14 -17.61
C THR A 92 1.19 2.72 -17.43
N ARG A 93 0.84 2.05 -16.32
CA ARG A 93 -0.51 1.53 -16.06
C ARG A 93 -1.01 2.00 -14.71
N ARG A 94 -2.09 2.78 -14.75
CA ARG A 94 -2.79 3.26 -13.56
C ARG A 94 -4.19 2.66 -13.56
N TYR A 95 -4.66 2.24 -12.39
CA TYR A 95 -5.98 1.65 -12.24
C TYR A 95 -6.85 2.52 -11.35
N ALA A 96 -8.11 2.68 -11.74
CA ALA A 96 -9.07 3.42 -10.94
C ALA A 96 -9.45 2.65 -9.68
N ARG A 97 -9.81 3.43 -8.65
CA ARG A 97 -10.41 2.92 -7.42
C ARG A 97 -11.56 3.81 -7.03
N ARG A 98 -12.72 3.21 -6.82
CA ARG A 98 -13.92 3.92 -6.37
C ARG A 98 -13.71 4.39 -4.93
N HIS A 99 -14.26 5.57 -4.64
CA HIS A 99 -14.23 6.17 -3.30
C HIS A 99 -12.82 6.35 -2.72
N TYR A 100 -11.82 6.52 -3.58
CA TYR A 100 -10.45 6.83 -3.19
C TYR A 100 -9.88 7.90 -4.14
N PRO A 101 -9.12 8.91 -3.64
CA PRO A 101 -8.72 9.13 -2.25
C PRO A 101 -9.87 9.67 -1.38
N THR A 102 -10.88 10.26 -2.01
CA THR A 102 -12.08 10.77 -1.33
C THR A 102 -13.31 9.99 -1.75
N PHE A 103 -14.31 9.97 -0.87
CA PHE A 103 -15.60 9.40 -1.19
C PHE A 103 -16.29 10.24 -2.28
N CYS A 104 -16.33 9.73 -3.50
CA CYS A 104 -17.11 10.32 -4.58
C CYS A 104 -18.43 9.55 -4.71
N SER A 105 -19.56 10.19 -4.38
CA SER A 105 -20.91 9.67 -4.58
C SER A 105 -21.44 9.89 -6.00
N ASP A 106 -20.70 10.62 -6.83
CA ASP A 106 -21.13 10.92 -8.19
C ASP A 106 -21.04 9.68 -9.08
N MET A 107 -22.20 9.07 -9.34
CA MET A 107 -22.35 7.94 -10.24
C MET A 107 -21.93 8.26 -11.69
N ARG A 108 -21.83 9.54 -12.08
CA ARG A 108 -21.41 9.96 -13.42
C ARG A 108 -19.91 9.76 -13.66
N LEU A 109 -19.09 9.71 -12.60
CA LEU A 109 -17.65 9.43 -12.71
C LEU A 109 -17.33 7.95 -12.98
N ARG A 110 -18.33 7.05 -12.96
CA ARG A 110 -18.32 5.63 -13.42
C ARG A 110 -17.05 4.82 -13.14
N LEU A 111 -16.26 5.15 -12.13
CA LEU A 111 -15.05 4.39 -11.81
C LEU A 111 -15.42 2.97 -11.40
N LYS A 112 -14.88 2.00 -12.12
CA LYS A 112 -14.89 0.59 -11.70
C LYS A 112 -13.58 0.29 -11.01
N ASP A 113 -13.65 -0.43 -9.89
CA ASP A 113 -12.45 -0.87 -9.19
C ASP A 113 -11.60 -1.75 -10.13
N GLY A 114 -10.34 -1.38 -10.30
CA GLY A 114 -9.43 -2.08 -11.20
C GLY A 114 -9.61 -1.75 -12.69
N GLU A 115 -10.39 -0.73 -13.04
CA GLU A 115 -10.45 -0.20 -14.41
C GLU A 115 -9.07 0.36 -14.81
N LEU A 116 -8.49 -0.16 -15.89
CA LEU A 116 -7.26 0.39 -16.46
C LEU A 116 -7.57 1.77 -17.08
N LEU A 117 -6.86 2.79 -16.60
CA LEU A 117 -6.98 4.15 -17.11
C LEU A 117 -5.99 4.38 -18.26
N PRO A 118 -6.43 4.96 -19.40
CA PRO A 118 -5.53 5.43 -20.44
C PRO A 118 -4.49 6.43 -19.91
N LEU A 119 -3.34 6.51 -20.58
CA LEU A 119 -2.22 7.38 -20.13
C LEU A 119 -2.67 8.84 -19.93
N ASN A 120 -3.47 9.36 -20.86
CA ASN A 120 -3.98 10.73 -20.89
C ASN A 120 -5.29 10.92 -20.10
N ASP A 121 -5.73 9.91 -19.34
CA ASP A 121 -6.94 10.02 -18.54
C ASP A 121 -6.70 10.99 -17.36
N PRO A 122 -7.53 12.04 -17.21
CA PRO A 122 -7.39 13.02 -16.14
C PRO A 122 -7.80 12.47 -14.77
N ARG A 123 -8.49 11.31 -14.72
CA ARG A 123 -8.95 10.71 -13.47
C ARG A 123 -7.74 10.17 -12.66
N PRO A 124 -7.82 10.22 -11.32
CA PRO A 124 -6.78 9.65 -10.48
C PRO A 124 -6.79 8.11 -10.60
N GLY A 125 -5.60 7.52 -10.61
CA GLY A 125 -5.41 6.08 -10.64
C GLY A 125 -4.04 5.72 -10.06
N TRP A 126 -3.91 4.45 -9.68
CA TRP A 126 -2.75 3.94 -8.94
C TRP A 126 -2.26 2.63 -9.54
N GLU A 127 -0.96 2.46 -9.51
CA GLU A 127 -0.20 1.42 -10.19
C GLU A 127 -0.44 0.03 -9.56
N ILE A 128 -0.97 -0.01 -8.33
CA ILE A 128 -1.29 -1.22 -7.57
C ILE A 128 -2.80 -1.45 -7.37
N ALA A 129 -3.68 -0.57 -7.85
CA ALA A 129 -5.10 -0.59 -7.46
C ALA A 129 -5.91 -1.77 -8.04
N HIS A 130 -5.42 -2.44 -9.09
CA HIS A 130 -6.02 -3.67 -9.65
C HIS A 130 -5.76 -4.91 -8.81
N LEU A 131 -4.78 -4.86 -7.91
CA LEU A 131 -4.36 -6.03 -7.16
C LEU A 131 -5.41 -6.46 -6.12
N PRO A 132 -5.76 -7.75 -6.06
CA PRO A 132 -6.68 -8.27 -5.06
C PRO A 132 -6.23 -7.94 -3.63
N GLY A 133 -7.13 -7.36 -2.84
CA GLY A 133 -6.86 -7.05 -1.43
C GLY A 133 -6.21 -5.69 -1.20
N VAL A 134 -5.82 -4.98 -2.26
CA VAL A 134 -5.44 -3.56 -2.16
C VAL A 134 -6.71 -2.74 -1.92
N GLY A 135 -6.74 -2.04 -0.79
CA GLY A 135 -7.78 -1.07 -0.41
C GLY A 135 -7.17 0.28 -0.03
N PRO A 136 -7.96 1.22 0.53
CA PRO A 136 -7.48 2.57 0.87
C PRO A 136 -6.21 2.58 1.71
N TYR A 137 -6.12 1.75 2.75
CA TYR A 137 -4.93 1.63 3.58
C TYR A 137 -3.67 1.20 2.80
N ALA A 138 -3.83 0.26 1.87
CA ALA A 138 -2.72 -0.21 1.03
C ALA A 138 -2.28 0.86 0.04
N LEU A 139 -3.24 1.60 -0.54
CA LEU A 139 -2.96 2.71 -1.44
C LEU A 139 -2.28 3.88 -0.71
N ASP A 140 -2.74 4.24 0.49
CA ASP A 140 -2.09 5.27 1.31
C ASP A 140 -0.66 4.83 1.68
N SER A 141 -0.48 3.57 2.09
CA SER A 141 0.86 3.02 2.40
C SER A 141 1.78 3.09 1.17
N TYR A 142 1.29 2.68 0.00
CA TYR A 142 2.03 2.78 -1.26
C TYR A 142 2.41 4.21 -1.60
N ARG A 143 1.45 5.14 -1.55
CA ARG A 143 1.66 6.57 -1.86
C ARG A 143 2.63 7.24 -0.90
N ILE A 144 2.63 6.86 0.38
CA ILE A 144 3.52 7.44 1.40
C ILE A 144 4.94 6.88 1.28
N PHE A 145 5.09 5.58 1.03
CA PHE A 145 6.37 4.89 1.24
C PHE A 145 7.08 4.42 -0.04
N TYR A 146 6.38 4.25 -1.17
CA TYR A 146 6.97 3.63 -2.37
C TYR A 146 6.67 4.34 -3.70
N ARG A 147 5.56 5.08 -3.81
CA ARG A 147 5.15 5.64 -5.11
C ARG A 147 6.24 6.51 -5.73
N ASP A 148 6.86 7.40 -4.98
CA ASP A 148 7.99 8.22 -5.45
C ASP A 148 9.17 7.36 -5.94
N THR A 149 9.50 6.28 -5.24
CA THR A 149 10.53 5.31 -5.66
C THR A 149 10.20 4.67 -7.01
N LEU A 150 8.93 4.30 -7.23
CA LEU A 150 8.52 3.73 -8.51
C LEU A 150 8.72 4.73 -9.64
N TRP A 151 8.41 6.01 -9.39
CA TRP A 151 8.55 7.12 -10.33
C TRP A 151 9.97 7.66 -10.47
N GLY A 152 10.93 7.11 -9.71
CA GLY A 152 12.32 7.56 -9.71
C GLY A 152 12.47 9.00 -9.23
N VAL A 153 11.55 9.49 -8.40
CA VAL A 153 11.60 10.85 -7.83
C VAL A 153 12.52 10.82 -6.61
N GLU A 154 13.59 11.61 -6.66
CA GLU A 154 14.55 11.75 -5.57
C GLU A 154 14.37 13.09 -4.83
N GLU A 155 14.88 13.15 -3.60
CA GLU A 155 14.91 14.39 -2.83
C GLU A 155 15.87 15.39 -3.50
N GLY A 156 15.32 16.42 -4.15
CA GLY A 156 16.11 17.44 -4.85
C GLY A 156 15.61 17.76 -6.25
N ASP A 157 14.74 16.92 -6.82
CA ASP A 157 14.21 17.09 -8.18
C ASP A 157 13.24 18.29 -8.32
N GLY A 158 13.00 19.03 -7.25
CA GLY A 158 12.01 20.12 -7.20
C GLY A 158 10.55 19.64 -7.30
N ILE A 159 10.33 18.33 -7.39
CA ILE A 159 9.01 17.70 -7.40
C ILE A 159 8.53 17.54 -5.97
N GLU A 160 7.29 17.97 -5.69
CA GLU A 160 6.68 17.73 -4.38
C GLU A 160 6.45 16.23 -4.17
N PRO A 161 7.02 15.62 -3.11
CA PRO A 161 6.83 14.19 -2.82
C PRO A 161 5.36 13.79 -2.65
N GLU A 162 5.00 12.59 -3.12
CA GLU A 162 3.61 12.13 -3.13
C GLU A 162 2.99 12.09 -1.73
N TRP A 163 3.78 11.74 -0.70
CA TRP A 163 3.29 11.64 0.68
C TRP A 163 2.64 12.94 1.19
N LYS A 164 3.02 14.10 0.63
CA LYS A 164 2.47 15.41 0.99
C LYS A 164 1.02 15.61 0.53
N ARG A 165 0.55 14.77 -0.39
CA ARG A 165 -0.81 14.78 -0.98
C ARG A 165 -1.72 13.69 -0.41
N VAL A 166 -1.26 12.96 0.61
CA VAL A 166 -2.00 11.85 1.20
C VAL A 166 -2.69 12.31 2.48
N VAL A 167 -4.00 12.06 2.57
CA VAL A 167 -4.80 12.29 3.78
C VAL A 167 -5.40 10.94 4.20
N PRO A 168 -4.65 10.13 4.97
CA PRO A 168 -5.05 8.77 5.27
C PRO A 168 -6.14 8.72 6.35
N LEU A 169 -6.97 7.68 6.31
CA LEU A 169 -7.94 7.40 7.39
C LEU A 169 -7.34 6.53 8.51
N ASP A 170 -6.29 5.77 8.19
CA ASP A 170 -5.64 4.89 9.16
C ASP A 170 -4.93 5.69 10.26
N LYS A 171 -5.15 5.29 11.51
CA LYS A 171 -4.63 5.98 12.70
C LYS A 171 -3.11 6.01 12.76
N ASP A 172 -2.44 4.95 12.32
CA ASP A 172 -0.99 4.82 12.43
C ASP A 172 -0.31 5.63 11.30
N LEU A 173 -0.89 5.62 10.09
CA LEU A 173 -0.48 6.50 9.00
C LEU A 173 -0.72 7.99 9.31
N ARG A 174 -1.83 8.33 9.98
CA ARG A 174 -2.10 9.70 10.44
C ARG A 174 -1.03 10.17 11.43
N ALA A 175 -0.74 9.35 12.43
CA ALA A 175 0.30 9.66 13.42
C ALA A 175 1.68 9.83 12.77
N TYR A 176 2.00 8.98 11.79
CA TYR A 176 3.22 9.10 10.99
C TYR A 176 3.29 10.43 10.23
N LEU A 177 2.22 10.84 9.55
CA LEU A 177 2.20 12.11 8.80
C LEU A 177 2.29 13.33 9.71
N VAL A 178 1.63 13.32 10.88
CA VAL A 178 1.79 14.40 11.87
C VAL A 178 3.24 14.53 12.30
N TRP A 179 3.89 13.42 12.64
CA TRP A 179 5.31 13.42 12.99
C TRP A 179 6.18 13.90 11.83
N LYS A 180 5.92 13.45 10.60
CA LYS A 180 6.72 13.81 9.42
C LYS A 180 6.59 15.29 9.06
N TRP A 181 5.38 15.84 9.09
CA TRP A 181 5.15 17.28 8.90
C TRP A 181 5.78 18.14 9.98
N LYS A 182 5.80 17.66 11.23
CA LYS A 182 6.48 18.34 12.35
C LYS A 182 7.99 18.45 12.13
N GLN A 183 8.63 17.47 11.48
CA GLN A 183 10.06 17.56 11.11
C GLN A 183 10.31 18.67 10.08
N GLU A 184 9.33 18.97 9.24
CA GLU A 184 9.38 20.10 8.28
C GLU A 184 8.91 21.43 8.89
N GLY A 185 8.60 21.49 10.20
CA GLY A 185 8.15 22.71 10.88
C GLY A 185 6.68 23.06 10.67
N TRP A 186 5.85 22.10 10.25
CA TRP A 186 4.42 22.30 10.03
C TRP A 186 3.57 21.62 11.10
N GLU A 187 2.47 22.27 11.45
CA GLU A 187 1.35 21.64 12.15
C GLU A 187 0.36 21.11 11.11
N TYR A 188 0.08 19.81 11.19
CA TYR A 188 -0.73 19.09 10.20
C TYR A 188 -2.09 18.69 10.77
N ASN A 189 -3.17 19.09 10.10
CA ASN A 189 -4.51 18.64 10.41
C ASN A 189 -4.80 17.34 9.64
N VAL A 190 -4.94 16.25 10.38
CA VAL A 190 -5.16 14.89 9.81
C VAL A 190 -6.54 14.67 9.19
N GLU A 191 -7.51 15.53 9.50
CA GLU A 191 -8.89 15.42 8.98
C GLU A 191 -9.04 16.16 7.67
N THR A 192 -8.47 17.36 7.58
CA THR A 192 -8.61 18.26 6.42
C THR A 192 -7.42 18.20 5.47
N GLY A 193 -6.27 17.70 5.93
CA GLY A 193 -5.00 17.78 5.21
C GLY A 193 -4.37 19.18 5.20
N THR A 194 -4.93 20.14 5.95
CA THR A 194 -4.40 21.51 6.00
C THR A 194 -3.12 21.59 6.84
N ARG A 195 -2.24 22.53 6.47
CA ARG A 195 -0.91 22.72 7.06
C ARG A 195 -0.76 24.16 7.50
N THR A 196 -0.37 24.38 8.75
CA THR A 196 -0.08 25.72 9.29
C THR A 196 1.40 25.79 9.70
N ARG A 197 2.09 26.87 9.31
CA ARG A 197 3.45 27.11 9.80
C ARG A 197 3.37 27.59 11.23
N ARG A 198 4.25 27.03 12.05
CA ARG A 198 4.53 27.56 13.38
C ARG A 198 5.52 28.72 13.30
#